data_AF-A0A2M7IHP2-F1
#
_entry.id   AF-A0A2M7IHP2-F1
#
_cell.length_a   1.000
_cell.length_b   1.000
_cell.length_c   1.000
_cell.angle_alpha   90.00
_cell.angle_beta   90.00
_cell.angle_gamma   90.00
#
_symmetry.space_group_name_H-M   'P 1'
#
loop_
_entity.id
_entity.type
_entity.pdbx_description
1 polymer ?
#
loop_
_entity_poly.entity_id
_entity_poly.type
_entity_poly.pdbx_seq_one_letter_code
_entity_poly.pdbx_strand_id
1 'polypeptide(L)'
;MKNKIIILVVLVVFVLIGLVFAQYFIFQCRLPFLRTLLKCPSYIQPESPGAAANSSENLPKPQKVTLPKVLYNLAGSIQEIGTNFLVLDAAIPGMDDSGEPIIKKEIRKILITLSTKFTRLTFIEKPGSTSKTPQETAIGFKDLKKGDYVEAVSNQDISQKQEFEATLIRVLQRNF
;
A
#
# COMPACT_ATOMS: atom_id res chain seq x y z
N MET A 1 -9.50 60.03 12.83
CA MET A 1 -9.48 58.98 11.77
C MET A 1 -8.10 58.42 11.48
N LYS A 2 -7.03 59.24 11.35
CA LYS A 2 -5.65 58.78 11.07
C LYS A 2 -5.15 57.64 11.98
N ASN A 3 -5.38 57.72 13.29
CA ASN A 3 -4.88 56.69 14.23
C ASN A 3 -5.53 55.31 14.04
N LYS A 4 -6.80 55.25 13.59
CA LYS A 4 -7.48 53.96 13.33
C LYS A 4 -6.91 53.25 12.10
N ILE A 5 -6.50 54.02 11.08
CA ILE A 5 -5.89 53.48 9.85
C ILE A 5 -4.51 52.89 10.18
N ILE A 6 -3.70 53.59 10.99
CA ILE A 6 -2.37 53.10 11.39
C ILE A 6 -2.47 51.79 12.16
N ILE A 7 -3.42 51.68 13.11
CA ILE A 7 -3.63 50.45 13.89
C ILE A 7 -4.05 49.28 12.98
N LEU A 8 -4.94 49.53 12.03
CA LEU A 8 -5.39 48.49 11.08
C LEU A 8 -4.24 47.97 10.22
N VAL A 9 -3.39 48.87 9.69
CA VAL A 9 -2.24 48.50 8.86
C VAL A 9 -1.24 47.66 9.66
N VAL A 10 -0.93 48.05 10.90
CA VAL A 10 -0.04 47.28 11.77
C VAL A 10 -0.59 45.87 12.02
N LEU A 11 -1.88 45.75 12.29
CA LEU A 11 -2.52 44.46 12.57
C LEU A 11 -2.49 43.52 11.35
N VAL A 12 -2.72 44.04 10.14
CA VAL A 12 -2.61 43.28 8.90
C VAL A 12 -1.18 42.77 8.67
N VAL A 13 -0.17 43.61 8.93
CA VAL A 13 1.24 43.23 8.78
C VAL A 13 1.60 42.09 9.74
N PHE A 14 1.14 42.13 11.00
CA PHE A 14 1.37 41.04 11.96
C PHE A 14 0.73 39.72 11.52
N VAL A 15 -0.48 39.75 10.96
CA VAL A 15 -1.14 38.54 10.44
C VAL A 15 -0.36 37.95 9.26
N LEU A 16 0.10 38.79 8.33
CA LEU A 16 0.89 38.33 7.18
C LEU A 16 2.23 37.72 7.62
N ILE A 17 2.92 38.35 8.58
CA ILE A 17 4.16 37.79 9.15
C ILE A 17 3.88 36.42 9.78
N GLY A 18 2.81 36.29 10.57
CA GLY A 18 2.42 35.03 11.19
C GLY A 18 2.17 33.90 10.18
N LEU A 19 1.51 34.21 9.05
CA LEU A 19 1.27 33.25 7.98
C LEU A 19 2.57 32.78 7.30
N VAL A 20 3.53 33.69 7.07
CA VAL A 20 4.85 33.34 6.51
C VAL A 20 5.64 32.45 7.48
N PHE A 21 5.62 32.76 8.79
CA PHE A 21 6.26 31.91 9.80
C PHE A 21 5.63 30.52 9.87
N ALA A 22 4.30 30.42 9.78
CA ALA A 22 3.61 29.12 9.76
C ALA A 22 4.00 28.27 8.54
N GLN A 23 4.07 28.87 7.34
CA GLN A 23 4.52 28.18 6.13
C GLN A 23 5.99 27.73 6.23
N TYR A 24 6.87 28.58 6.77
CA TYR A 24 8.27 28.24 6.99
C TYR A 24 8.44 27.06 7.97
N PHE A 25 7.64 27.03 9.04
CA PHE A 25 7.67 25.94 10.01
C PHE A 25 7.20 24.61 9.39
N ILE A 26 6.11 24.63 8.61
CA ILE A 26 5.63 23.45 7.87
C ILE A 26 6.70 22.94 6.89
N PHE A 27 7.43 23.85 6.24
CA PHE A 27 8.50 23.48 5.31
C PHE A 27 9.69 22.81 6.02
N GLN A 28 10.16 23.38 7.13
CA GLN A 28 11.27 22.81 7.91
C GLN A 28 10.92 21.44 8.50
N CYS A 29 9.67 21.21 8.92
CA CYS A 29 9.22 19.90 9.41
C CYS A 29 9.22 18.81 8.33
N ARG A 30 9.21 19.15 7.02
CA ARG A 30 9.22 18.16 5.92
C ARG A 30 10.62 17.78 5.43
N LEU A 31 11.66 18.53 5.77
CA LEU A 31 13.03 18.25 5.30
C LEU A 31 13.76 17.05 5.93
N PRO A 32 13.53 16.60 7.19
CA PRO A 32 14.33 15.51 7.74
C PRO A 32 13.98 14.12 7.16
N PHE A 33 12.87 13.98 6.43
CA PHE A 33 12.46 12.69 5.86
C PHE A 33 13.23 12.27 4.60
N LEU A 34 13.80 13.22 3.83
CA LEU A 34 14.53 12.92 2.60
C LEU A 34 15.98 12.45 2.81
N ARG A 35 16.56 12.63 4.01
CA ARG A 35 17.97 12.25 4.26
C ARG A 35 18.16 10.77 4.62
N THR A 36 17.09 10.02 4.86
CA THR A 36 17.17 8.61 5.28
C THR A 36 17.09 7.61 4.12
N LEU A 37 16.83 8.06 2.88
CA LEU A 37 16.65 7.18 1.72
C LEU A 37 17.93 6.94 0.87
N LEU A 38 19.09 7.45 1.28
CA LEU A 38 20.34 7.38 0.48
C LEU A 38 21.47 6.52 1.09
N LYS A 39 21.16 5.68 2.09
CA LYS A 39 22.16 4.80 2.73
C LYS A 39 21.88 3.33 2.43
N CYS A 40 22.06 2.93 1.18
CA CYS A 40 22.23 1.51 0.84
C CYS A 40 23.70 1.14 1.09
N PRO A 41 24.00 0.21 2.01
CA PRO A 41 25.35 -0.30 2.17
C PRO A 41 25.78 -1.09 0.93
N SER A 42 26.97 -0.74 0.47
CA SER A 42 27.68 -1.29 -0.66
C SER A 42 27.92 -2.80 -0.55
N TYR A 43 27.82 -3.44 -1.70
CA TYR A 43 28.20 -4.80 -2.06
C TYR A 43 29.45 -5.32 -1.32
N ILE A 44 29.33 -6.50 -0.69
CA ILE A 44 30.49 -7.34 -0.36
C ILE A 44 30.61 -8.37 -1.48
N GLN A 45 31.66 -8.24 -2.29
CA GLN A 45 32.20 -9.32 -3.13
C GLN A 45 33.01 -10.26 -2.24
N PRO A 46 32.79 -11.58 -2.32
CA PRO A 46 33.81 -12.55 -1.96
C PRO A 46 34.59 -12.95 -3.21
N GLU A 47 35.90 -12.81 -3.08
CA GLU A 47 36.93 -13.12 -4.07
C GLU A 47 36.89 -14.60 -4.49
N SER A 48 37.12 -14.81 -5.78
CA SER A 48 37.53 -16.08 -6.38
C SER A 48 38.98 -16.36 -5.98
N PRO A 49 39.32 -17.62 -5.66
CA PRO A 49 40.42 -18.19 -6.42
C PRO A 49 40.27 -19.68 -6.73
N GLY A 50 40.83 -20.09 -7.86
CA GLY A 50 41.41 -21.42 -8.01
C GLY A 50 40.77 -22.29 -9.08
N ALA A 51 41.33 -22.20 -10.29
CA ALA A 51 41.22 -23.24 -11.30
C ALA A 51 41.93 -24.52 -10.81
N ALA A 52 41.22 -25.63 -10.84
CA ALA A 52 41.81 -26.95 -11.01
C ALA A 52 40.83 -27.82 -11.81
N ALA A 53 41.29 -28.23 -12.99
CA ALA A 53 40.65 -29.23 -13.82
C ALA A 53 40.49 -30.55 -13.05
N ASN A 54 39.34 -31.21 -13.18
CA ASN A 54 39.22 -32.59 -13.66
C ASN A 54 37.77 -33.08 -13.61
N SER A 55 37.31 -33.52 -14.78
CA SER A 55 36.31 -34.57 -15.05
C SER A 55 35.48 -35.09 -13.87
N SER A 56 34.19 -34.74 -13.80
CA SER A 56 33.16 -35.65 -13.26
C SER A 56 31.75 -35.16 -13.63
N GLU A 57 31.00 -36.07 -14.25
CA GLU A 57 29.54 -36.27 -14.18
C GLU A 57 28.57 -35.09 -14.26
N ASN A 58 27.66 -35.20 -15.23
CA ASN A 58 26.36 -34.53 -15.30
C ASN A 58 25.52 -34.78 -14.03
N LEU A 59 25.81 -34.08 -12.93
CA LEU A 59 24.93 -34.01 -11.78
C LEU A 59 23.88 -32.90 -12.03
N PRO A 60 22.58 -33.18 -11.82
CA PRO A 60 21.55 -32.17 -11.98
C PRO A 60 21.83 -31.00 -11.03
N LYS A 61 21.90 -29.78 -11.58
CA LYS A 61 22.07 -28.55 -10.80
C LYS A 61 21.04 -28.55 -9.66
N PRO A 62 21.45 -28.31 -8.40
CA PRO A 62 20.52 -28.22 -7.29
C PRO A 62 19.49 -27.14 -7.60
N GLN A 63 18.23 -27.54 -7.79
CA GLN A 63 17.12 -26.60 -7.91
C GLN A 63 17.07 -25.82 -6.60
N LYS A 64 17.34 -24.52 -6.70
CA LYS A 64 17.30 -23.61 -5.56
C LYS A 64 15.84 -23.52 -5.10
N VAL A 65 15.49 -24.24 -4.05
CA VAL A 65 14.15 -24.19 -3.45
C VAL A 65 13.95 -22.77 -2.90
N THR A 66 13.15 -21.96 -3.59
CA THR A 66 12.76 -20.64 -3.11
C THR A 66 11.57 -20.79 -2.19
N LEU A 67 11.66 -20.24 -0.98
CA LEU A 67 10.55 -20.17 -0.05
C LEU A 67 9.36 -19.43 -0.68
N PRO A 68 8.11 -19.83 -0.36
CA PRO A 68 6.93 -19.13 -0.86
C PRO A 68 6.95 -17.68 -0.40
N LYS A 69 6.70 -16.76 -1.34
CA LYS A 69 6.63 -15.32 -1.06
C LYS A 69 5.41 -15.07 -0.18
N VAL A 70 5.63 -14.57 1.05
CA VAL A 70 4.54 -14.19 1.95
C VAL A 70 3.76 -13.05 1.31
N LEU A 71 2.43 -13.20 1.23
CA LEU A 71 1.51 -12.19 0.75
C LEU A 71 0.66 -11.73 1.93
N TYR A 72 0.45 -10.41 1.99
CA TYR A 72 -0.40 -9.80 2.99
C TYR A 72 -1.60 -9.19 2.29
N ASN A 73 -2.80 -9.41 2.81
CA ASN A 73 -4.03 -8.91 2.22
C ASN A 73 -4.82 -8.07 3.23
N LEU A 74 -5.62 -7.15 2.71
CA LEU A 74 -6.55 -6.33 3.47
C LEU A 74 -7.86 -6.20 2.68
N ALA A 75 -8.97 -6.55 3.31
CA ALA A 75 -10.30 -6.45 2.70
C ALA A 75 -11.11 -5.31 3.32
N GLY A 76 -11.79 -4.54 2.47
CA GLY A 76 -12.53 -3.35 2.91
C GLY A 76 -13.40 -2.73 1.83
N SER A 77 -14.24 -1.80 2.24
CA SER A 77 -15.04 -0.98 1.32
C SER A 77 -14.26 0.26 0.90
N ILE A 78 -14.31 0.60 -0.40
CA ILE A 78 -13.72 1.83 -0.91
C ILE A 78 -14.51 3.05 -0.40
N GLN A 79 -13.85 3.91 0.38
CA GLN A 79 -14.39 5.18 0.87
C GLN A 79 -14.02 6.34 -0.07
N GLU A 80 -12.79 6.35 -0.57
CA GLU A 80 -12.27 7.39 -1.46
C GLU A 80 -11.42 6.79 -2.58
N ILE A 81 -11.50 7.43 -3.75
CA ILE A 81 -10.70 7.11 -4.93
C ILE A 81 -9.97 8.39 -5.33
N GLY A 82 -8.65 8.39 -5.19
CA GLY A 82 -7.77 9.45 -5.69
C GLY A 82 -7.15 9.10 -7.03
N THR A 83 -6.24 9.93 -7.53
CA THR A 83 -5.56 9.69 -8.83
C THR A 83 -4.70 8.42 -8.83
N ASN A 84 -4.01 8.16 -7.71
CA ASN A 84 -3.06 7.05 -7.55
C ASN A 84 -3.22 6.38 -6.18
N PHE A 85 -4.39 6.48 -5.56
CA PHE A 85 -4.66 5.84 -4.29
C PHE A 85 -6.13 5.47 -4.10
N LEU A 86 -6.37 4.53 -3.19
CA LEU A 86 -7.68 4.24 -2.60
C LEU A 86 -7.62 4.47 -1.10
N VAL A 87 -8.73 4.87 -0.50
CA VAL A 87 -8.93 4.81 0.95
C VAL A 87 -9.95 3.73 1.23
N LEU A 88 -9.57 2.73 2.03
CA LEU A 88 -10.46 1.64 2.44
C LEU A 88 -10.89 1.81 3.89
N ASP A 89 -12.16 1.55 4.15
CA ASP A 89 -12.65 1.15 5.47
C ASP A 89 -12.52 -0.37 5.57
N ALA A 90 -11.45 -0.82 6.22
CA ALA A 90 -11.04 -2.21 6.27
C ALA A 90 -11.49 -2.89 7.56
N ALA A 91 -11.85 -4.17 7.44
CA ALA A 91 -12.21 -5.03 8.56
C ALA A 91 -11.01 -5.94 8.87
N ILE A 92 -10.35 -5.70 10.01
CA ILE A 92 -9.17 -6.45 10.43
C ILE A 92 -9.59 -7.40 11.56
N PRO A 93 -9.52 -8.74 11.35
CA PRO A 93 -9.72 -9.68 12.42
C PRO A 93 -8.56 -9.57 13.42
N GLY A 94 -8.88 -9.56 14.70
CA GLY A 94 -7.92 -9.54 15.79
C GLY A 94 -8.47 -10.27 17.01
N MET A 95 -7.73 -10.19 18.12
CA MET A 95 -8.17 -10.65 19.43
C MET A 95 -8.28 -9.43 20.36
N ASP A 96 -9.22 -9.47 21.29
CA ASP A 96 -9.26 -8.52 22.40
C ASP A 96 -8.35 -8.97 23.56
N ASP A 97 -8.34 -8.19 24.66
CA ASP A 97 -7.48 -8.45 25.81
C ASP A 97 -7.86 -9.75 26.56
N SER A 98 -9.08 -10.26 26.35
CA SER A 98 -9.54 -11.57 26.85
C SER A 98 -9.20 -12.73 25.91
N GLY A 99 -8.66 -12.46 24.72
CA GLY A 99 -8.36 -13.47 23.71
C GLY A 99 -9.56 -13.87 22.84
N GLU A 100 -10.66 -13.11 22.88
CA GLU A 100 -11.84 -13.35 22.06
C GLU A 100 -11.69 -12.68 20.67
N PRO A 101 -12.19 -13.31 19.60
CA PRO A 101 -12.07 -12.78 18.25
C PRO A 101 -12.93 -11.53 18.07
N ILE A 102 -12.30 -10.45 17.60
CA ILE A 102 -12.97 -9.18 17.30
C ILE A 102 -12.63 -8.70 15.89
N ILE A 103 -13.54 -7.93 15.29
CA ILE A 103 -13.29 -7.24 14.03
C ILE A 103 -13.06 -5.76 14.33
N LYS A 104 -11.84 -5.28 14.12
CA LYS A 104 -11.52 -3.85 14.22
C LYS A 104 -11.72 -3.20 12.85
N LYS A 105 -12.36 -2.03 12.84
CA LYS A 105 -12.47 -1.19 11.64
C LYS A 105 -11.34 -0.19 11.62
N GLU A 106 -10.59 -0.16 10.53
CA GLU A 106 -9.48 0.76 10.34
C GLU A 106 -9.53 1.40 8.95
N ILE A 107 -9.24 2.70 8.89
CA ILE A 107 -9.09 3.41 7.63
C ILE A 107 -7.65 3.26 7.14
N ARG A 108 -7.45 2.67 5.96
CA ARG A 108 -6.13 2.44 5.36
C ARG A 108 -6.05 3.06 3.98
N LYS A 109 -4.89 3.63 3.63
CA LYS A 109 -4.63 4.19 2.31
C LYS A 109 -3.81 3.22 1.46
N ILE A 110 -4.30 2.86 0.30
CA ILE A 110 -3.59 2.01 -0.66
C ILE A 110 -3.01 2.90 -1.75
N LEU A 111 -1.70 2.78 -1.96
CA LEU A 111 -0.99 3.41 -3.05
C LEU A 111 -1.05 2.50 -4.28
N ILE A 112 -1.40 3.10 -5.42
CA ILE A 112 -1.50 2.43 -6.72
C ILE A 112 -0.29 2.82 -7.55
N THR A 113 0.37 1.81 -8.09
CA THR A 113 1.52 1.98 -8.99
C THR A 113 1.20 1.40 -10.36
N LEU A 114 2.11 1.57 -11.32
CA LEU A 114 1.96 1.00 -12.66
C LEU A 114 1.95 -0.54 -12.68
N SER A 115 2.47 -1.18 -11.62
CA SER A 115 2.50 -2.63 -11.49
C SER A 115 1.28 -3.21 -10.76
N THR A 116 0.43 -2.36 -10.18
CA THR A 116 -0.79 -2.79 -9.50
C THR A 116 -1.77 -3.40 -10.52
N LYS A 117 -2.09 -4.67 -10.32
CA LYS A 117 -3.10 -5.37 -11.14
C LYS A 117 -4.50 -5.14 -10.55
N PHE A 118 -5.50 -5.02 -11.41
CA PHE A 118 -6.89 -4.93 -11.00
C PHE A 118 -7.67 -6.10 -11.57
N THR A 119 -8.42 -6.79 -10.70
CA THR A 119 -9.25 -7.92 -11.10
C THR A 119 -10.62 -7.86 -10.46
N ARG A 120 -11.58 -8.57 -11.04
CA ARG A 120 -12.89 -8.83 -10.45
C ARG A 120 -13.05 -10.33 -10.27
N LEU A 121 -13.42 -10.74 -9.07
CA LEU A 121 -13.74 -12.14 -8.77
C LEU A 121 -15.24 -12.38 -9.02
N THR A 122 -15.54 -13.31 -9.91
CA THR A 122 -16.90 -13.81 -10.15
C THR A 122 -16.96 -15.31 -9.93
N PHE A 123 -18.15 -15.81 -9.60
CA PHE A 123 -18.39 -17.24 -9.42
C PHE A 123 -19.28 -17.74 -10.55
N ILE A 124 -18.73 -18.59 -11.42
CA ILE A 124 -19.43 -19.09 -12.61
C ILE A 124 -19.86 -20.53 -12.39
N GLU A 125 -21.10 -20.83 -12.75
CA GLU A 125 -21.66 -22.19 -12.72
C GLU A 125 -21.09 -23.03 -13.85
N LYS A 126 -20.62 -24.22 -13.54
CA LYS A 126 -20.17 -25.17 -14.56
C LYS A 126 -21.39 -25.80 -15.25
N PRO A 127 -21.41 -25.90 -16.59
CA PRO A 127 -22.49 -26.59 -17.30
C PRO A 127 -22.70 -28.01 -16.74
N GLY A 128 -23.91 -28.33 -16.31
CA GLY A 128 -24.25 -29.64 -15.74
C GLY A 128 -23.82 -29.85 -14.28
N SER A 129 -23.40 -28.79 -13.56
CA SER A 129 -23.09 -28.86 -12.12
C SER A 129 -23.69 -27.69 -11.36
N THR A 130 -24.11 -27.93 -10.12
CA THR A 130 -24.47 -26.88 -9.15
C THR A 130 -23.24 -26.19 -8.54
N SER A 131 -22.02 -26.69 -8.84
CA SER A 131 -20.78 -26.13 -8.32
C SER A 131 -20.42 -24.83 -9.05
N LYS A 132 -20.15 -23.79 -8.27
CA LYS A 132 -19.58 -22.53 -8.76
C LYS A 132 -18.07 -22.57 -8.70
N THR A 133 -17.40 -22.04 -9.71
CA THR A 133 -15.94 -21.92 -9.77
C THR A 133 -15.55 -20.44 -9.76
N PRO A 134 -14.58 -20.02 -8.92
CA PRO A 134 -14.07 -18.66 -8.96
C PRO A 134 -13.35 -18.41 -10.28
N GLN A 135 -13.68 -17.31 -10.95
CA GLN A 135 -12.96 -16.78 -12.10
C GLN A 135 -12.55 -15.33 -11.83
N GLU A 136 -11.31 -15.01 -12.15
CA GLU A 136 -10.83 -13.63 -12.14
C GLU A 136 -10.84 -13.05 -13.55
N THR A 137 -11.40 -11.85 -13.68
CA THR A 137 -11.34 -11.07 -14.92
C THR A 137 -10.53 -9.80 -14.67
N ALA A 138 -9.65 -9.46 -15.60
CA ALA A 138 -8.90 -8.21 -15.54
C ALA A 138 -9.86 -7.03 -15.73
N ILE A 139 -9.70 -5.99 -14.90
CA ILE A 139 -10.43 -4.73 -14.98
C ILE A 139 -9.45 -3.56 -14.96
N GLY A 140 -9.92 -2.35 -15.21
CA GLY A 140 -9.15 -1.12 -15.08
C GLY A 140 -9.41 -0.40 -13.75
N PHE A 141 -8.52 0.52 -13.39
CA PHE A 141 -8.72 1.40 -12.22
C PHE A 141 -10.02 2.22 -12.30
N LYS A 142 -10.42 2.61 -13.51
CA LYS A 142 -11.65 3.37 -13.77
C LYS A 142 -12.94 2.58 -13.51
N ASP A 143 -12.85 1.25 -13.41
CA ASP A 143 -14.01 0.40 -13.15
C ASP A 143 -14.36 0.31 -11.67
N LEU A 144 -13.47 0.80 -10.79
CA LEU A 144 -13.69 0.87 -9.35
C LEU A 144 -14.62 2.02 -8.98
N LYS A 145 -15.47 1.78 -7.97
CA LYS A 145 -16.41 2.78 -7.45
C LYS A 145 -16.36 2.84 -5.93
N LYS A 146 -16.67 4.02 -5.38
CA LYS A 146 -16.91 4.16 -3.94
C LYS A 146 -18.02 3.17 -3.53
N GLY A 147 -17.82 2.49 -2.42
CA GLY A 147 -18.69 1.44 -1.91
C GLY A 147 -18.33 0.02 -2.37
N ASP A 148 -17.55 -0.14 -3.45
CA ASP A 148 -17.08 -1.47 -3.86
C ASP A 148 -16.32 -2.14 -2.70
N TYR A 149 -16.56 -3.44 -2.52
CA TYR A 149 -15.80 -4.24 -1.56
C TYR A 149 -14.63 -4.88 -2.27
N VAL A 150 -13.42 -4.59 -1.81
CA VAL A 150 -12.17 -5.00 -2.46
C VAL A 150 -11.24 -5.67 -1.47
N GLU A 151 -10.43 -6.58 -1.98
CA GLU A 151 -9.25 -7.12 -1.34
C GLU A 151 -8.01 -6.51 -1.99
N ALA A 152 -7.14 -5.92 -1.19
CA ALA A 152 -5.85 -5.40 -1.62
C ALA A 152 -4.72 -6.29 -1.12
N VAL A 153 -3.86 -6.74 -2.02
CA VAL A 153 -2.75 -7.65 -1.72
C VAL A 153 -1.42 -6.94 -1.90
N SER A 154 -0.56 -7.03 -0.90
CA SER A 154 0.81 -6.52 -0.92
C SER A 154 1.83 -7.66 -0.78
N ASN A 155 3.00 -7.43 -1.34
CA ASN A 155 4.17 -8.29 -1.18
C ASN A 155 5.10 -7.83 -0.04
N GLN A 156 4.63 -6.90 0.78
CA GLN A 156 5.32 -6.39 1.96
C GLN A 156 4.40 -6.59 3.16
N ASP A 157 4.99 -6.65 4.34
CA ASP A 157 4.22 -6.58 5.58
C ASP A 157 3.47 -5.22 5.65
N ILE A 158 2.16 -5.30 5.89
CA ILE A 158 1.24 -4.17 6.01
C ILE A 158 0.55 -4.10 7.38
N SER A 159 0.87 -5.01 8.31
CA SER A 159 0.15 -5.15 9.58
C SER A 159 0.17 -3.89 10.44
N GLN A 160 1.23 -3.08 10.34
CA GLN A 160 1.41 -1.85 11.10
C GLN A 160 1.38 -0.57 10.23
N LYS A 161 1.02 -0.69 8.94
CA LYS A 161 1.13 0.41 7.98
C LYS A 161 -0.21 1.08 7.72
N GLN A 162 -0.27 2.40 7.92
CA GLN A 162 -1.43 3.21 7.54
C GLN A 162 -1.56 3.40 6.02
N GLU A 163 -0.42 3.32 5.32
CA GLU A 163 -0.36 3.38 3.87
C GLU A 163 0.58 2.33 3.29
N PHE A 164 0.20 1.72 2.17
CA PHE A 164 1.02 0.69 1.52
C PHE A 164 0.73 0.55 0.03
N GLU A 165 1.70 0.04 -0.73
CA GLU A 165 1.54 -0.28 -2.14
C GLU A 165 0.85 -1.65 -2.33
N ALA A 166 -0.17 -1.66 -3.18
CA ALA A 166 -0.83 -2.90 -3.59
C ALA A 166 -0.22 -3.46 -4.88
N THR A 167 0.02 -4.77 -4.88
CA THR A 167 0.38 -5.54 -6.08
C THR A 167 -0.85 -6.01 -6.85
N LEU A 168 -1.95 -6.25 -6.15
CA LEU A 168 -3.24 -6.67 -6.70
C LEU A 168 -4.37 -5.99 -5.92
N ILE A 169 -5.37 -5.51 -6.63
CA ILE A 169 -6.66 -5.07 -6.08
C ILE A 169 -7.75 -5.92 -6.74
N ARG A 170 -8.45 -6.71 -5.95
CA ARG A 170 -9.48 -7.65 -6.38
C ARG A 170 -10.85 -7.19 -5.89
N VAL A 171 -11.77 -6.92 -6.80
CA VAL A 171 -13.17 -6.61 -6.47
C VAL A 171 -13.88 -7.91 -6.12
N LEU A 172 -14.51 -7.95 -4.94
CA LEU A 172 -15.25 -9.09 -4.43
C LEU A 172 -16.76 -8.84 -4.61
N GLN A 173 -17.50 -9.84 -5.12
CA GLN A 173 -18.97 -9.79 -5.11
C GLN A 173 -19.49 -10.00 -3.68
N ARG A 174 -20.27 -9.04 -3.16
CA ARG A 174 -21.10 -9.28 -1.97
C ARG A 174 -22.38 -9.99 -2.42
N ASN A 175 -22.45 -11.29 -2.17
CA ASN A 175 -23.72 -12.00 -2.19
C ASN A 175 -24.40 -11.66 -0.86
N PHE A 176 -25.33 -10.70 -0.89
CA PHE A 176 -26.26 -10.45 0.21
C PHE A 176 -27.45 -11.40 0.10
#